data_AF-A0A851IEG0-F1
#
_entry.id   AF-A0A851IEG0-F1
#
_cell.length_a   1.000
_cell.length_b   1.000
_cell.length_c   1.000
_cell.angle_alpha   90.00
_cell.angle_beta   90.00
_cell.angle_gamma   90.00
#
_symmetry.space_group_name_H-M   'P 1'
#
loop_
_entity.id
_entity.type
_entity.pdbx_description
1 polymer ?
#
loop_
_entity_poly.entity_id
_entity_poly.type
_entity_poly.pdbx_seq_one_letter_code
_entity_poly.pdbx_strand_id
1 'polypeptide(L)' 'MRLRYVGTSFQDGLTNGREYEGKEVNAFCFLVQDDSGAERMYSRSNPRPCTGKCNGGRWDIVL' A
#
# COMPACT_ATOMS: atom_id res chain seq x y z
N MET A 1 9.74 6.42 -4.26
CA MET A 1 9.55 5.45 -5.36
C MET A 1 8.08 5.40 -5.75
N ARG A 2 7.74 4.91 -6.94
CA ARG A 2 6.33 4.65 -7.31
C ARG A 2 5.98 3.19 -7.06
N LEU A 3 4.85 2.98 -6.40
CA LEU A 3 4.33 1.66 -6.03
C LEU A 3 2.93 1.51 -6.61
N ARG A 4 2.69 0.49 -7.43
CA ARG A 4 1.34 0.11 -7.84
C ARG A 4 0.78 -0.93 -6.90
N TYR A 5 -0.38 -0.66 -6.30
CA TYR A 5 -1.07 -1.66 -5.48
C TYR A 5 -1.84 -2.62 -6.37
N VAL A 6 -1.63 -3.92 -6.19
CA VAL A 6 -2.38 -4.98 -6.87
C VAL A 6 -3.01 -5.89 -5.82
N GLY A 7 -4.33 -5.81 -5.65
CA GLY A 7 -5.04 -6.52 -4.58
C GLY A 7 -6.50 -6.09 -4.43
N THR A 8 -7.11 -6.48 -3.32
CA THR A 8 -8.48 -6.06 -3.00
C THR A 8 -8.48 -4.60 -2.54
N SER A 9 -9.25 -3.73 -3.21
CA SER A 9 -9.40 -2.33 -2.79
C SER A 9 -10.06 -2.23 -1.41
N PHE A 10 -9.70 -1.22 -0.63
CA PHE A 10 -10.33 -0.94 0.67
C PHE A 10 -10.47 0.56 0.93
N GLN A 11 -11.50 0.92 1.71
CA GLN A 11 -11.83 2.31 2.02
C GLN A 11 -10.68 3.03 2.72
N ASP A 12 -10.55 4.32 2.43
CA ASP A 12 -9.56 5.25 2.98
C ASP A 12 -8.12 4.68 2.93
N GLY A 13 -7.79 3.90 1.90
CA GLY A 13 -6.56 3.13 1.86
C GLY A 13 -6.04 2.92 0.45
N LEU A 14 -5.96 1.67 0.00
CA LEU A 14 -5.37 1.35 -1.31
C LEU A 14 -6.44 0.84 -2.28
N THR A 15 -6.35 1.31 -3.52
CA THR A 15 -7.22 0.97 -4.65
C THR A 15 -6.44 0.15 -5.68
N ASN A 16 -6.99 -0.98 -6.09
CA ASN A 16 -6.37 -1.89 -7.05
C ASN A 16 -5.97 -1.17 -8.36
N GLY A 17 -4.74 -1.39 -8.79
CA GLY A 17 -4.18 -0.81 -10.01
C GLY A 17 -3.70 0.63 -9.88
N ARG A 18 -3.97 1.31 -8.75
CA ARG A 18 -3.53 2.68 -8.51
C ARG A 18 -2.05 2.72 -8.13
N GLU A 19 -1.37 3.77 -8.57
CA GLU A 19 0.00 4.09 -8.20
C GLU A 19 0.04 5.10 -7.05
N TYR A 20 1.01 4.89 -6.15
CA TYR A 20 1.22 5.70 -4.97
C TYR A 20 2.68 6.09 -4.85
N GLU A 21 2.91 7.24 -4.22
CA GLU A 21 4.24 7.61 -3.78
C GLU A 21 4.58 6.88 -2.48
N GLY A 22 5.70 6.14 -2.50
CA GLY A 22 6.16 5.33 -1.39
C GLY A 22 7.60 5.65 -0.98
N LYS A 23 7.90 5.47 0.31
CA LYS A 23 9.25 5.58 0.89
C LYS A 23 9.60 4.29 1.64
N GLU A 24 10.84 3.85 1.53
CA GLU A 24 11.36 2.78 2.38
C GLU A 24 11.65 3.35 3.77
N VAL A 25 11.04 2.77 4.81
CA VAL A 25 11.24 3.23 6.20
C VAL A 25 11.89 2.19 7.10
N ASN A 26 11.80 0.91 6.77
CA ASN A 26 12.52 -0.20 7.39
C ASN A 26 12.59 -1.37 6.39
N ALA A 27 12.87 -2.61 6.79
CA ALA A 27 12.88 -3.77 5.89
C ALA A 27 11.50 -4.40 5.61
N PHE A 28 10.47 -4.05 6.38
CA PHE A 28 9.16 -4.71 6.37
C PHE A 28 8.03 -3.89 5.76
N CYS A 29 8.12 -2.56 5.81
CA CYS A 29 7.05 -1.66 5.40
C CYS A 29 7.53 -0.54 4.47
N PHE A 30 6.61 -0.12 3.60
CA PHE A 30 6.67 1.18 2.93
C PHE A 30 5.80 2.18 3.68
N LEU A 31 6.25 3.43 3.75
CA LEU A 31 5.38 4.56 4.07
C LEU A 31 4.76 5.07 2.78
N VAL A 32 3.44 5.14 2.72
CA VAL A 32 2.67 5.45 1.51
C VAL A 32 1.64 6.52 1.82
N GLN A 33 1.54 7.56 0.99
CA GLN A 33 0.41 8.48 1.03
C GLN A 33 -0.77 7.84 0.30
N ASP A 34 -1.76 7.36 1.05
CA ASP A 34 -2.87 6.53 0.54
C ASP A 34 -4.07 7.36 0.05
N ASP A 35 -5.18 6.69 -0.30
CA ASP A 35 -6.39 7.35 -0.84
C ASP A 35 -7.03 8.36 0.12
N SER A 36 -6.72 8.29 1.43
CA SER A 36 -7.17 9.28 2.42
C SER A 36 -6.29 10.54 2.47
N GLY A 37 -5.16 10.54 1.75
CA GLY A 37 -4.16 11.61 1.78
C GLY A 37 -3.23 11.55 3.00
N ALA A 38 -3.41 10.57 3.90
CA ALA A 38 -2.51 10.35 5.04
C ALA A 38 -1.32 9.46 4.64
N GLU A 39 -0.14 9.71 5.23
CA GLU A 39 0.99 8.78 5.14
C GLU A 39 0.80 7.64 6.15
N ARG A 40 0.72 6.40 5.66
CA ARG A 40 0.56 5.19 6.49
C ARG A 40 1.59 4.13 6.12
N MET A 41 1.92 3.29 7.10
CA MET A 41 2.81 2.16 6.88
C MET A 41 2.03 0.95 6.39
N TYR A 42 2.48 0.38 5.27
CA TYR A 42 1.95 -0.85 4.72
C TYR A 42 3.05 -1.90 4.60
N SER A 43 2.71 -3.15 4.90
CA SER A 43 3.60 -4.29 4.67
C SER A 43 4.09 -4.32 3.22
N ARG A 44 5.37 -4.63 3.03
CA ARG A 44 5.97 -4.86 1.70
C ARG A 44 5.42 -6.13 1.05
N SER A 45 5.18 -7.17 1.84
CA SER A 45 4.81 -8.50 1.32
C SER A 45 3.31 -8.72 1.23
N ASN A 46 2.52 -8.04 2.03
CA ASN A 46 1.06 -8.12 2.01
C ASN A 46 0.40 -6.81 2.50
N PRO A 47 0.42 -5.73 1.70
CA PRO A 47 -0.30 -4.50 2.00
C PRO A 47 -1.80 -4.74 2.21
N ARG A 48 -2.30 -4.38 3.39
CA ARG A 48 -3.71 -4.52 3.78
C ARG A 48 -4.04 -3.61 4.98
N PRO A 49 -5.33 -3.39 5.30
CA PRO A 49 -5.73 -2.72 6.53
C PRO A 49 -5.23 -3.45 7.78
N CYS A 50 -4.85 -2.71 8.82
CA CYS A 50 -4.45 -3.27 10.11
C CYS A 50 -5.55 -4.12 10.77
N THR A 51 -6.82 -3.87 10.44
CA THR A 51 -7.97 -4.63 10.95
C THR A 51 -8.03 -6.06 10.43
N GLY A 52 -7.22 -6.43 9.43
CA GLY A 52 -7.14 -7.78 8.89
C GLY A 52 -8.36 -8.24 8.06
N LYS A 53 -9.37 -7.38 7.89
CA LYS A 53 -10.64 -7.68 7.19
C LYS A 53 -10.53 -7.80 5.66
N CYS A 54 -9.31 -7.78 5.10
CA CYS A 54 -9.07 -7.81 3.67
C CYS A 54 -7.92 -8.78 3.37
N ASN A 55 -8.04 -9.52 2.27
CA ASN A 55 -7.02 -10.46 1.79
C ASN A 55 -5.69 -9.76 1.45
N GLY A 56 -5.74 -8.44 1.23
CA GLY A 56 -4.58 -7.61 0.92
C GLY A 56 -4.19 -7.67 -0.54
N GLY A 57 -2.90 -7.57 -0.81
CA GLY A 57 -2.36 -7.49 -2.16
C GLY A 57 -0.84 -7.58 -2.17
N ARG A 58 -0.25 -7.02 -3.22
CA ARG A 58 1.20 -6.85 -3.39
C ARG A 58 1.51 -5.48 -3.99
N TRP A 59 2.78 -5.13 -3.95
CA TRP A 59 3.31 -3.96 -4.64
C TRP A 59 4.03 -4.39 -5.92
N ASP A 60 3.64 -3.81 -7.05
CA ASP A 60 4.46 -3.81 -8.26
C ASP A 60 5.26 -2.49 -8.26
N ILE A 61 6.59 -2.56 -8.21
CA ILE A 61 7.45 -1.37 -8.21
C ILE A 61 7.48 -0.80 -9.63
N VAL A 62 7.10 0.47 -9.77
CA VAL A 62 7.07 1.18 -11.06
C VAL A 62 8.32 2.06 -11.13
N LEU A 63 9.12 1.86 -12.18
CA LEU A 63 10.31 2.66 -12.49
C LEU A 63 9.95 4.07 -12.95
#